data_AF-A0A4Y2WYW1-F1
#
_entry.id   AF-A0A4Y2WYW1-F1
#
_cell.length_a   1.000
_cell.length_b   1.000
_cell.length_c   1.000
_cell.angle_alpha   90.00
_cell.angle_beta   90.00
_cell.angle_gamma   90.00
#
_symmetry.space_group_name_H-M   'P 1'
#
loop_
_entity.id
_entity.type
_entity.pdbx_description
1 polymer ?
#
loop_
_entity_poly.entity_id
_entity_poly.type
_entity_poly.pdbx_seq_one_letter_code
_entity_poly.pdbx_strand_id
1 'polypeptide(L)'
;MWGRCLLVSPVLKEGIKSLKLYLPHDEWWHFKFNGSRQEKKTGDYMETNDIFDNIPLHVRGGCIIPTEDYKQKKPNPETEYLKNYTLYVFPVRDEAWGEIYVDQLVSL
;
A
#
# COMPACT_ATOMS: atom_id res chain seq x y z
N MET A 1 2.87 6.95 -8.45
CA MET A 1 2.93 6.74 -6.98
C MET A 1 1.74 7.41 -6.34
N TRP A 2 1.24 6.86 -5.23
CA TRP A 2 0.26 7.52 -4.38
C TRP A 2 0.94 7.95 -3.08
N GLY A 3 1.03 9.27 -2.90
CA GLY A 3 1.85 9.85 -1.86
C GLY A 3 3.32 9.42 -2.02
N ARG A 4 4.02 9.33 -0.90
CA ARG A 4 5.45 8.97 -0.85
C ARG A 4 5.70 7.47 -0.72
N CYS A 5 4.65 6.68 -0.42
CA CYS A 5 4.82 5.33 0.10
C CYS A 5 4.28 4.22 -0.82
N LEU A 6 3.25 4.49 -1.63
CA LEU A 6 2.60 3.44 -2.43
C LEU A 6 2.98 3.55 -3.90
N LEU A 7 3.50 2.45 -4.45
CA LEU A 7 3.77 2.27 -5.88
C LEU A 7 2.82 1.21 -6.44
N VAL A 8 1.89 1.67 -7.28
CA VAL A 8 0.95 0.81 -8.02
C VAL A 8 1.53 0.55 -9.40
N SER A 9 1.64 -0.73 -9.78
CA SER A 9 2.14 -1.16 -11.09
C SER A 9 1.05 -1.95 -11.83
N PRO A 10 0.12 -1.26 -12.52
CA PRO A 10 -1.02 -1.91 -13.15
C PRO A 10 -0.63 -2.77 -14.35
N VAL A 11 -1.37 -3.85 -14.59
CA VAL A 11 -1.35 -4.60 -15.85
C VAL A 11 -2.19 -3.84 -16.87
N LEU A 12 -1.61 -3.52 -18.02
CA LEU A 12 -2.24 -2.62 -19.01
C LEU A 12 -2.56 -3.28 -20.35
N LYS A 13 -2.28 -4.58 -20.51
CA LYS A 13 -2.59 -5.33 -21.73
C LYS A 13 -3.27 -6.64 -21.38
N GLU A 14 -4.09 -7.12 -22.29
CA GLU A 14 -4.79 -8.39 -22.14
C GLU A 14 -3.82 -9.58 -22.31
N GLY A 15 -4.10 -10.69 -21.62
CA GLY A 15 -3.42 -11.97 -21.82
C GLY A 15 -1.97 -12.07 -21.31
N ILE A 16 -1.44 -11.03 -20.65
CA ILE A 16 -0.08 -11.09 -20.09
C ILE A 16 -0.05 -12.00 -18.85
N LYS A 17 1.04 -12.74 -18.71
CA LYS A 17 1.27 -13.68 -17.60
C LYS A 17 2.36 -13.23 -16.61
N SER A 18 3.13 -12.22 -17.00
CA SER A 18 4.14 -11.56 -16.20
C SER A 18 4.14 -10.07 -16.46
N LEU A 19 4.57 -9.29 -15.48
CA LEU A 19 4.73 -7.85 -15.58
C LEU A 19 6.19 -7.48 -15.31
N LYS A 20 6.82 -6.80 -16.27
CA LYS A 20 8.08 -6.10 -16.06
C LYS A 20 7.77 -4.70 -15.52
N LEU A 21 8.09 -4.45 -14.26
CA LEU A 21 7.84 -3.18 -13.57
C LEU A 21 9.14 -2.56 -13.10
N TYR A 22 9.18 -1.23 -13.01
CA TYR A 22 10.33 -0.49 -12.48
C TYR A 22 10.13 -0.21 -10.99
N LEU A 23 11.13 -0.54 -10.18
CA LEU A 23 11.23 -0.09 -8.80
C LEU A 23 12.29 1.02 -8.71
N PRO A 24 11.93 2.26 -8.34
CA PRO A 24 12.90 3.33 -8.10
C PRO A 24 13.87 2.99 -6.98
N HIS A 25 15.07 3.59 -6.99
CA HIS A 25 16.13 3.29 -6.03
C HIS A 25 15.71 3.51 -4.57
N ASP A 26 15.25 2.42 -3.94
CA ASP A 26 14.82 2.34 -2.54
C ASP A 26 14.64 0.89 -2.10
N GLU A 27 14.27 0.70 -0.83
CA GLU A 27 13.74 -0.56 -0.29
C GLU A 27 12.25 -0.69 -0.60
N TRP A 28 11.83 -1.83 -1.15
CA TRP A 28 10.43 -2.06 -1.48
C TRP A 28 9.93 -3.37 -0.88
N TRP A 29 8.71 -3.28 -0.35
CA TRP A 29 7.94 -4.40 0.17
C TRP A 29 6.80 -4.69 -0.79
N HIS A 30 6.66 -5.93 -1.24
CA HIS A 30 5.47 -6.35 -1.96
C HIS A 30 4.33 -6.50 -0.96
N PHE A 31 3.32 -5.65 -1.11
CA PHE A 31 2.22 -5.53 -0.18
C PHE A 31 1.11 -6.52 -0.51
N LYS A 32 0.78 -7.37 0.46
CA LYS A 32 -0.29 -8.37 0.37
C LYS A 32 -1.16 -8.44 1.62
N PHE A 33 -1.24 -7.35 2.39
CA PHE A 33 -1.78 -7.39 3.76
C PHE A 33 -1.04 -8.47 4.58
N ASN A 34 -1.71 -9.59 4.87
CA ASN A 34 -1.13 -10.77 5.50
C ASN A 34 -0.21 -11.50 4.51
N GLY A 35 1.09 -11.55 4.82
CA GLY A 35 2.10 -12.16 3.95
C GLY A 35 2.86 -11.18 3.06
N SER A 36 2.77 -9.88 3.38
CA SER A 36 3.68 -8.88 2.80
C SER A 36 5.14 -9.30 3.03
N ARG A 37 5.98 -9.14 2.01
CA ARG A 37 7.39 -9.55 2.07
C ARG A 37 8.29 -8.47 1.50
N GLN A 38 9.48 -8.34 2.05
CA GLN A 38 10.52 -7.52 1.46
C GLN A 38 10.96 -8.17 0.15
N GLU A 39 10.91 -7.44 -0.97
CA GLU A 39 11.36 -7.98 -2.25
C GLU A 39 12.81 -7.59 -2.53
N LYS A 40 13.14 -6.30 -2.70
CA LYS A 40 14.53 -5.87 -2.97
C LYS A 40 14.81 -4.38 -2.67
N LYS A 41 16.12 -4.07 -2.66
CA LYS A 41 16.74 -2.75 -2.87
C LYS A 41 17.09 -2.56 -4.33
N THR A 42 16.35 -1.80 -5.12
CA THR A 42 16.72 -1.62 -6.55
C THR A 42 16.27 -0.28 -7.08
N GLY A 43 17.10 0.33 -7.94
CA GLY A 43 16.68 1.34 -8.93
C GLY A 43 16.64 0.71 -10.33
N ASP A 44 15.91 -0.40 -10.47
CA ASP A 44 15.93 -1.23 -11.67
C ASP A 44 14.56 -1.89 -11.92
N TYR A 45 14.42 -2.51 -13.08
CA TYR A 45 13.27 -3.31 -13.45
C TYR A 45 13.32 -4.69 -12.79
N MET A 46 12.14 -5.17 -12.37
CA MET A 46 11.91 -6.54 -11.94
C MET A 46 10.76 -7.15 -12.74
N GLU A 47 10.74 -8.48 -12.78
CA GLU A 47 9.64 -9.24 -13.36
C GLU A 47 8.85 -9.93 -12.24
N THR A 48 7.52 -9.83 -12.29
CA THR A 48 6.62 -10.53 -11.38
C THR A 48 5.55 -11.31 -12.16
N ASN A 49 5.24 -12.51 -11.70
CA ASN A 49 4.19 -13.37 -12.27
C ASN A 49 2.88 -13.32 -11.45
N ASP A 50 2.91 -12.58 -10.35
CA ASP A 50 1.81 -12.48 -9.40
C ASP A 50 0.90 -11.31 -9.78
N ILE A 51 0.22 -11.48 -10.91
CA ILE A 51 -0.54 -10.41 -11.59
C ILE A 51 -1.99 -10.79 -11.89
N PHE A 52 -2.37 -12.04 -11.63
CA PHE A 52 -3.69 -12.58 -11.96
C PHE A 52 -4.73 -12.22 -10.90
N ASP A 53 -4.41 -12.52 -9.64
CA ASP A 53 -5.34 -12.31 -8.53
C ASP A 53 -5.18 -10.94 -7.88
N ASN A 54 -4.05 -10.26 -8.14
CA ASN A 54 -3.70 -8.99 -7.51
C ASN A 54 -3.05 -8.03 -8.50
N ILE A 55 -3.35 -6.74 -8.34
CA ILE A 55 -2.56 -5.68 -8.97
C ILE A 55 -1.26 -5.54 -8.16
N PRO A 56 -0.07 -5.64 -8.79
CA PRO A 56 1.19 -5.46 -8.07
C PRO A 56 1.26 -4.11 -7.35
N LEU A 57 1.43 -4.19 -6.03
CA LEU A 57 1.45 -3.06 -5.11
C LEU A 57 2.68 -3.15 -4.23
N HIS A 58 3.48 -2.09 -4.21
CA HIS A 58 4.69 -2.02 -3.41
C HIS A 58 4.62 -0.86 -2.42
N VAL A 59 5.07 -1.13 -1.19
CA VAL A 59 5.27 -0.11 -0.16
C VAL A 59 6.75 0.21 -0.06
N ARG A 60 7.09 1.49 -0.13
CA ARG A 60 8.45 1.98 0.10
C ARG A 60 8.85 1.72 1.56
N GLY A 61 10.06 1.24 1.79
CA GLY A 61 10.62 1.11 3.13
C GLY A 61 10.66 2.45 3.85
N GLY A 62 10.49 2.42 5.17
CA GLY A 62 10.37 3.59 6.02
C GLY A 62 8.95 4.16 6.10
N CYS A 63 7.94 3.48 5.54
CA CYS A 63 6.56 3.96 5.57
C CYS A 63 5.72 3.23 6.63
N ILE A 64 4.86 4.00 7.29
CA ILE A 64 3.72 3.49 8.08
C ILE A 64 2.45 3.82 7.30
N ILE A 65 1.67 2.80 6.97
CA ILE A 65 0.39 2.94 6.26
C ILE A 65 -0.75 2.70 7.25
N PRO A 66 -1.50 3.74 7.65
CA PRO A 66 -2.73 3.57 8.40
C PRO A 66 -3.86 3.12 7.48
N THR A 67 -4.60 2.10 7.90
CA THR A 67 -5.77 1.58 7.19
C THR A 67 -6.95 1.42 8.14
N GLU A 68 -8.16 1.55 7.62
CA GLU A 68 -9.40 1.15 8.30
C GLU A 68 -10.02 -0.01 7.53
N ASP A 69 -10.74 -0.88 8.22
CA ASP A 69 -11.51 -1.94 7.57
C ASP A 69 -12.55 -1.32 6.62
N TYR A 70 -12.61 -1.85 5.40
CA TYR A 70 -13.60 -1.42 4.44
C TYR A 70 -15.01 -1.78 4.91
N LYS A 71 -15.89 -0.77 5.00
CA LYS A 71 -17.32 -0.94 5.29
C LYS A 71 -18.13 -0.56 4.06
N GLN A 72 -18.98 -1.47 3.59
CA GLN A 72 -19.85 -1.22 2.43
C GLN A 72 -20.89 -0.12 2.68
N LYS A 73 -21.28 0.09 3.94
CA LYS A 73 -22.20 1.15 4.35
C LYS A 73 -21.40 2.32 4.93
N LYS A 74 -21.83 3.54 4.63
CA LYS A 74 -21.31 4.73 5.31
C LYS A 74 -21.59 4.58 6.81
N PRO A 75 -20.56 4.73 7.67
CA PRO A 75 -20.76 4.66 9.10
C PRO A 75 -21.70 5.77 9.55
N ASN A 76 -22.65 5.43 10.43
CA ASN A 76 -23.52 6.43 11.04
C ASN A 76 -22.75 7.10 12.20
N PRO A 77 -22.41 8.40 12.11
CA PRO A 77 -21.61 9.09 13.13
C PRO A 77 -22.27 9.12 14.51
N GLU A 78 -23.60 8.94 14.59
CA GLU A 78 -24.33 8.89 15.87
C GLU A 78 -24.26 7.52 16.57
N THR A 79 -23.84 6.47 15.87
CA THR A 79 -23.82 5.10 16.41
C THR A 79 -22.44 4.43 16.32
N GLU A 80 -21.51 5.00 15.57
CA GLU A 80 -20.24 4.38 15.23
C GLU A 80 -19.06 5.27 15.62
N TYR A 81 -18.78 5.28 16.92
CA TYR A 81 -17.79 6.17 17.55
C TYR A 81 -16.35 5.64 17.54
N LEU A 82 -16.16 4.34 17.30
CA LEU A 82 -14.84 3.71 17.32
C LEU A 82 -14.38 3.37 15.90
N LYS A 83 -13.40 4.11 15.41
CA LYS A 83 -12.61 3.74 14.24
C LYS A 83 -11.40 2.95 14.70
N ASN A 84 -11.33 1.69 14.30
CA ASN A 84 -10.15 0.87 14.50
C ASN A 84 -9.23 1.08 13.31
N TYR A 85 -8.05 1.64 13.58
CA TYR A 85 -7.00 1.76 12.59
C TYR A 85 -6.00 0.61 12.76
N THR A 86 -5.72 -0.06 11.66
CA THR A 86 -4.60 -1.00 11.56
C THR A 86 -3.41 -0.24 10.97
N LEU A 87 -2.26 -0.32 11.64
CA LEU A 87 -1.02 0.28 11.15
C LEU A 87 -0.13 -0.80 10.54
N TYR A 88 0.10 -0.71 9.24
CA TYR A 88 1.11 -1.53 8.57
C TYR A 88 2.45 -0.78 8.58
N VAL A 89 3.44 -1.38 9.25
CA VAL A 89 4.76 -0.77 9.46
C VAL A 89 5.79 -1.48 8.58
N PHE A 90 6.43 -0.74 7.68
CA PHE A 90 7.47 -1.24 6.77
C PHE A 90 8.79 -0.56 7.09
N PRO A 91 9.56 -1.05 8.07
CA PRO A 91 10.76 -0.36 8.53
C PRO A 91 11.88 -0.36 7.48
N VAL A 92 12.69 0.69 7.54
CA VAL A 92 13.99 0.77 6.86
C VAL A 92 15.01 1.25 7.89
N ARG A 93 16.08 0.46 8.11
CA ARG A 93 17.10 0.76 9.13
C ARG A 93 16.48 1.06 10.51
N ASP A 94 15.52 0.24 10.92
CA ASP A 94 14.78 0.36 12.19
C ASP A 94 13.93 1.63 12.35
N GLU A 95 13.71 2.39 11.26
CA GLU A 95 12.87 3.58 11.24
C GLU A 95 11.69 3.42 10.29
N ALA A 96 10.55 4.00 10.65
CA ALA A 96 9.40 4.17 9.77
C ALA A 96 8.60 5.40 10.20
N TRP A 97 7.94 6.05 9.24
CA TRP A 97 7.14 7.22 9.49
C TRP A 97 5.87 7.24 8.62
N GLY A 98 4.82 7.87 9.14
CA GLY A 98 3.54 8.05 8.44
C GLY A 98 2.69 9.10 9.14
N GLU A 99 1.65 9.54 8.44
CA GLU A 99 0.71 10.56 8.92
C GLU A 99 -0.71 10.07 8.72
N ILE A 100 -1.60 10.44 9.66
CA ILE A 100 -3.04 10.29 9.52
C ILE A 100 -3.70 11.64 9.80
N TYR A 101 -4.59 12.05 8.91
CA TYR A 101 -5.46 13.20 9.13
C TYR A 101 -6.87 12.66 9.35
N VAL A 102 -7.51 13.08 10.44
CA VAL A 102 -8.87 12.64 10.80
C VAL A 102 -9.75 13.87 10.92
N ASP A 103 -10.80 13.92 10.10
CA ASP A 103 -11.86 14.91 10.19
C ASP A 103 -13.23 14.22 10.27
N GLN A 104 -14.26 15.05 10.46
CA GLN A 104 -15.66 14.61 10.45
C GLN A 104 -16.29 14.71 9.05
N LEU A 105 -15.54 15.16 8.04
CA LEU A 105 -16.00 15.41 6.66
C LEU A 105 -17.25 16.32 6.54
N VAL A 106 -17.55 17.13 7.55
CA VAL A 106 -18.70 18.07 7.61
C VAL A 106 -18.25 19.53 7.63
N SER A 107 -17.12 19.83 7.00
CA SER A 107 -16.63 21.20 6.83
C SER A 107 -17.57 21.99 5.89
N LEU A 108 -18.01 23.16 6.34
CA LEU A 108 -18.80 24.15 5.58
C LEU A 108 -17.93 24.92 4.58
#